data_AF-A0A1Z5K330-F1
#
_entry.id   AF-A0A1Z5K330-F1
#
_cell.length_a   1.000
_cell.length_b   1.000
_cell.length_c   1.000
_cell.angle_alpha   90.00
_cell.angle_beta   90.00
_cell.angle_gamma   90.00
#
_symmetry.space_group_name_H-M   'P 1'
#
loop_
_entity.id
_entity.type
_entity.pdbx_description
1 polymer ?
#
loop_
_entity_poly.entity_id
_entity_poly.type
_entity_poly.pdbx_seq_one_letter_code
_entity_poly.pdbx_strand_id
1 'polypeptide(L)'
;MAVDSTFEFEKRRNRPVKYDRHLMGQTLQAMQKVTEIQTARDQRFFAARMKDAAVEKKKQARVEIEKSIDLLAPAVATREQVMRNVVDSAKARIAARKKSSAMRELVNPKAVSSATDDRMDEA
;
A
#
# COMPACT_ATOMS: atom_id res chain seq x y z
N MET A 1 -15.00 8.69 -4.11
CA MET A 1 -16.25 8.58 -4.88
C MET A 1 -17.17 9.75 -4.51
N ALA A 2 -17.87 10.41 -5.44
CA ALA A 2 -18.65 11.63 -5.12
C ALA A 2 -20.15 11.36 -4.87
N VAL A 3 -20.72 10.33 -5.50
CA VAL A 3 -22.12 9.94 -5.36
C VAL A 3 -22.13 8.46 -5.01
N ASP A 4 -22.52 8.14 -3.78
CA ASP A 4 -22.70 6.76 -3.32
C ASP A 4 -23.77 6.67 -2.23
N SER A 5 -24.45 5.53 -2.19
CA SER A 5 -25.52 5.27 -1.22
C SER A 5 -25.00 5.15 0.22
N THR A 6 -23.72 4.84 0.42
CA THR A 6 -23.14 4.70 1.77
C THR A 6 -23.10 6.05 2.52
N PHE A 7 -22.94 7.18 1.81
CA PHE A 7 -22.92 8.52 2.41
C PHE A 7 -24.29 8.97 2.96
N GLU A 8 -25.38 8.29 2.61
CA GLU A 8 -26.72 8.57 3.12
C GLU A 8 -26.86 8.26 4.63
N PHE A 9 -26.03 7.35 5.16
CA PHE A 9 -26.08 6.92 6.56
C PHE A 9 -25.45 7.94 7.52
N GLU A 10 -24.58 8.83 7.04
CA GLU A 10 -23.87 9.83 7.84
C GLU A 10 -24.67 11.13 8.06
N LYS A 11 -25.86 11.24 7.45
CA LYS A 11 -26.69 12.44 7.50
C LYS A 11 -27.13 12.78 8.93
N ARG A 12 -27.05 14.06 9.28
CA ARG A 12 -27.54 14.57 10.57
C ARG A 12 -29.05 14.36 10.68
N ARG A 13 -29.50 13.71 11.75
CA ARG A 13 -30.93 13.51 12.06
C ARG A 13 -31.35 14.52 13.12
N ASN A 14 -32.21 15.47 12.74
CA ASN A 14 -32.67 16.56 13.62
C ASN A 14 -33.91 16.18 14.45
N ARG A 15 -34.28 14.89 14.49
CA ARG A 15 -35.37 14.37 15.31
C ARG A 15 -34.81 13.28 16.22
N PRO A 16 -34.85 13.45 17.54
CA PRO A 16 -34.39 12.42 18.46
C PRO A 16 -35.39 11.25 18.46
N VAL A 17 -34.85 10.04 18.64
CA VAL A 17 -35.63 8.81 18.81
C VAL A 17 -35.38 8.31 20.23
N LYS A 18 -36.41 7.76 20.89
CA LYS A 18 -36.26 7.17 22.23
C LYS A 18 -35.30 5.99 22.17
N TYR A 19 -34.48 5.81 23.21
CA TYR A 19 -33.57 4.68 23.30
C TYR A 19 -34.32 3.34 23.24
N ASP A 20 -33.84 2.47 22.34
CA ASP A 20 -34.19 1.06 22.26
C ASP A 20 -32.90 0.26 22.04
N ARG A 21 -32.65 -0.73 22.91
CA ARG A 21 -31.44 -1.56 22.88
C ARG A 21 -31.35 -2.40 21.60
N HIS A 22 -32.48 -2.90 21.09
CA HIS A 22 -32.49 -3.73 19.88
C HIS A 22 -32.15 -2.87 18.65
N LEU A 23 -32.75 -1.69 18.55
CA LEU A 23 -32.43 -0.71 17.51
C LEU A 23 -30.96 -0.32 17.54
N MET A 24 -30.41 -0.01 18.72
CA MET A 24 -29.01 0.37 18.87
C MET A 24 -28.06 -0.76 18.47
N GLY A 25 -28.33 -1.99 18.91
CA GLY A 25 -27.54 -3.17 18.55
C GLY A 25 -27.50 -3.43 17.04
N GLN A 26 -28.66 -3.36 16.36
CA GLN A 26 -28.75 -3.48 14.91
C GLN A 26 -28.00 -2.35 14.20
N THR A 27 -28.08 -1.13 14.72
CA THR A 27 -27.41 0.04 14.14
C THR A 27 -25.88 -0.09 14.21
N LEU A 28 -25.33 -0.59 15.32
CA LEU A 28 -23.89 -0.85 15.43
C LEU A 28 -23.39 -1.86 14.38
N GLN A 29 -24.11 -2.96 14.20
CA GLN A 29 -23.79 -3.99 13.21
C GLN A 29 -23.91 -3.43 11.78
N ALA A 30 -24.96 -2.67 11.50
CA ALA A 30 -25.16 -2.02 10.21
C ALA A 30 -24.04 -1.01 9.91
N MET A 31 -23.60 -0.21 10.89
CA MET A 31 -22.49 0.74 10.70
C MET A 31 -21.20 0.03 10.28
N GLN A 32 -20.83 -1.07 10.95
CA GLN A 32 -19.64 -1.85 10.55
C GLN A 32 -19.74 -2.32 9.09
N LYS A 33 -20.88 -2.89 8.71
CA LYS A 33 -21.10 -3.37 7.34
C LYS A 33 -21.09 -2.25 6.30
N VAL A 34 -21.67 -1.10 6.61
CA VAL A 34 -21.64 0.06 5.71
C VAL A 34 -20.21 0.55 5.50
N THR A 35 -19.39 0.60 6.55
CA THR A 35 -17.97 1.00 6.42
C THR A 35 -17.13 0.03 5.59
N GLU A 36 -17.33 -1.28 5.76
CA GLU A 36 -16.70 -2.31 4.91
C GLU A 36 -17.07 -2.12 3.43
N ILE A 37 -18.35 -1.86 3.14
CA ILE A 37 -18.82 -1.65 1.77
C ILE A 37 -18.25 -0.35 1.17
N GLN A 38 -18.23 0.73 1.95
CA GLN A 38 -17.71 2.03 1.52
C GLN A 38 -16.22 1.93 1.15
N THR A 39 -15.41 1.35 2.03
CA THR A 39 -13.97 1.15 1.78
C THR A 39 -13.72 0.28 0.56
N ALA A 40 -14.46 -0.82 0.38
CA ALA A 40 -14.34 -1.67 -0.80
C ALA A 40 -14.70 -0.93 -2.09
N ARG A 41 -15.73 -0.08 -2.09
CA ARG A 41 -16.13 0.73 -3.25
C ARG A 41 -15.11 1.81 -3.57
N ASP A 42 -14.56 2.48 -2.57
CA ASP A 42 -13.53 3.50 -2.77
C ASP A 42 -12.23 2.90 -3.32
N GLN A 43 -11.83 1.73 -2.84
CA GLN A 43 -10.69 0.99 -3.41
C GLN A 43 -10.93 0.62 -4.88
N ARG A 44 -12.13 0.13 -5.22
CA ARG A 44 -12.49 -0.17 -6.62
C ARG A 44 -12.49 1.08 -7.49
N PHE A 45 -13.03 2.19 -6.99
CA PHE A 45 -13.03 3.47 -7.71
C PHE A 45 -11.61 3.97 -7.96
N PHE A 46 -10.75 3.93 -6.93
CA PHE A 46 -9.34 4.28 -7.07
C PHE A 46 -8.61 3.37 -8.06
N ALA A 47 -8.81 2.06 -7.95
CA ALA A 47 -8.22 1.09 -8.86
C ALA A 47 -8.63 1.37 -10.31
N ALA A 48 -9.92 1.58 -10.57
CA ALA A 48 -10.44 1.93 -11.89
C ALA A 48 -9.80 3.22 -12.43
N ARG A 49 -9.66 4.25 -11.60
CA ARG A 49 -8.99 5.51 -11.96
C ARG A 49 -7.51 5.34 -12.28
N MET A 50 -6.82 4.44 -11.58
CA MET A 50 -5.39 4.20 -11.78
C MET A 50 -5.06 3.26 -12.95
N LYS A 51 -6.06 2.61 -13.57
CA LYS A 51 -5.83 1.69 -14.71
C LYS A 51 -5.09 2.36 -15.86
N ASP A 52 -5.47 3.58 -16.21
CA ASP A 52 -4.89 4.29 -17.36
C ASP A 52 -3.53 4.92 -17.06
N ALA A 53 -3.23 5.14 -15.78
CA ALA A 53 -1.98 5.76 -15.34
C ALA A 53 -0.75 4.94 -15.73
N ALA A 54 -0.86 3.61 -15.76
CA ALA A 54 0.25 2.73 -16.14
C ALA A 54 0.67 2.92 -17.61
N VAL A 55 -0.30 3.10 -18.50
CA VAL A 55 -0.05 3.32 -19.93
C VAL A 55 0.61 4.68 -20.15
N GLU A 56 0.08 5.73 -19.51
CA GLU A 56 0.64 7.08 -19.60
C GLU A 56 2.05 7.15 -19.02
N LYS A 57 2.30 6.48 -17.88
CA LYS A 57 3.65 6.40 -17.31
C LYS A 57 4.65 5.76 -18.27
N LYS A 58 4.25 4.70 -18.98
CA LYS A 58 5.10 4.05 -19.99
C LYS A 58 5.38 4.97 -21.19
N LYS A 59 4.38 5.71 -21.65
CA LYS A 59 4.55 6.70 -22.74
C LYS A 59 5.49 7.82 -22.30
N GLN A 60 5.28 8.39 -21.12
CA GLN A 60 6.12 9.44 -20.55
C GLN A 60 7.56 8.97 -20.37
N ALA A 61 7.77 7.75 -19.84
CA ALA A 61 9.10 7.18 -19.69
C ALA A 61 9.83 7.02 -21.04
N ARG A 62 9.12 6.65 -22.12
CA ARG A 62 9.72 6.59 -23.47
C ARG A 62 10.16 7.97 -23.94
N VAL A 63 9.28 8.96 -23.83
CA VAL A 63 9.58 10.35 -24.20
C VAL A 63 10.74 10.91 -23.38
N GLU A 64 10.81 10.56 -22.09
CA GLU A 64 11.89 10.99 -21.20
C GLU A 64 13.22 10.35 -21.61
N ILE A 65 13.25 9.05 -21.90
CA ILE A 65 14.44 8.36 -22.42
C ILE A 65 14.92 9.01 -23.73
N GLU A 66 14.01 9.30 -24.66
CA GLU A 66 14.34 9.96 -25.93
C GLU A 66 14.96 11.35 -25.74
N LYS A 67 14.48 12.12 -24.76
CA LYS A 67 14.99 13.46 -24.45
C LYS A 67 16.29 13.46 -23.67
N SER A 68 16.60 12.38 -22.96
CA SER A 68 17.72 12.30 -22.00
C SER A 68 18.75 11.22 -22.35
N ILE A 69 18.90 10.91 -23.64
CA ILE A 69 19.84 9.91 -24.17
C ILE A 69 21.27 10.17 -23.69
N ASP A 70 21.68 11.44 -23.59
CA ASP A 70 23.04 11.84 -23.19
C ASP A 70 23.41 11.40 -21.77
N LEU A 71 22.43 11.36 -20.85
CA LEU A 71 22.62 10.87 -19.49
C LEU A 71 22.80 9.35 -19.45
N LEU A 72 22.23 8.64 -20.43
CA LEU A 72 22.25 7.18 -20.50
C LEU A 72 23.51 6.66 -21.23
N ALA A 73 24.03 7.39 -22.21
CA ALA A 73 25.18 7.00 -23.04
C ALA A 73 26.39 6.41 -22.28
N PRO A 74 26.93 7.03 -21.21
CA PRO A 74 28.06 6.45 -20.46
C PRO A 74 27.69 5.18 -19.69
N ALA A 75 26.42 5.05 -19.27
CA ALA A 75 25.91 3.88 -18.57
C ALA A 75 25.62 2.69 -19.52
N VAL A 76 25.23 2.93 -20.77
CA VAL A 76 25.05 1.86 -21.78
C VAL A 76 26.40 1.25 -22.18
N ALA A 77 27.43 2.08 -22.37
CA ALA A 77 28.76 1.61 -22.75
C ALA A 77 29.40 0.67 -21.70
N THR A 78 29.05 0.83 -20.42
CA THR A 78 29.57 0.05 -19.29
C THR A 78 28.50 -0.82 -18.62
N ARG A 79 27.44 -1.18 -19.37
CA ARG A 79 26.23 -1.83 -18.85
C ARG A 79 26.50 -3.01 -17.93
N GLU A 80 27.44 -3.89 -18.26
CA GLU A 80 27.76 -5.07 -17.45
C GLU A 80 28.42 -4.73 -16.10
N GLN A 81 29.23 -3.67 -16.06
CA GLN A 81 29.89 -3.22 -14.82
C GLN A 81 28.89 -2.52 -13.92
N VAL A 82 28.02 -1.67 -14.50
CA VAL A 82 26.94 -1.01 -13.77
C VAL A 82 25.98 -2.04 -13.15
N MET A 83 25.58 -3.08 -13.90
CA MET A 83 24.70 -4.14 -13.40
C MET A 83 25.33 -4.93 -12.25
N ARG A 84 26.62 -5.25 -12.34
CA ARG A 84 27.37 -5.90 -11.25
C ARG A 84 27.39 -5.02 -9.99
N ASN A 85 27.72 -3.74 -10.14
CA ASN A 85 27.75 -2.79 -9.02
C ASN A 85 26.36 -2.61 -8.36
N VAL A 86 25.27 -2.65 -9.12
CA VAL A 86 23.91 -2.60 -8.59
C VAL A 86 23.56 -3.86 -7.79
N VAL A 87 23.92 -5.04 -8.30
CA VAL A 87 23.68 -6.31 -7.60
C VAL A 87 24.51 -6.40 -6.31
N ASP A 88 25.77 -5.97 -6.37
CA ASP A 88 26.67 -6.02 -5.21
C ASP A 88 26.28 -4.99 -4.14
N SER A 89 25.86 -3.79 -4.54
CA SER A 89 25.30 -2.80 -3.62
C SER A 89 23.95 -3.25 -3.02
N ALA A 90 23.10 -3.94 -3.77
CA ALA A 90 21.88 -4.54 -3.25
C ALA A 90 22.16 -5.64 -2.22
N LYS A 91 23.13 -6.54 -2.50
CA LYS A 91 23.59 -7.56 -1.56
C LYS A 91 24.17 -6.94 -0.28
N ALA A 92 24.98 -5.87 -0.41
CA ALA A 92 25.54 -5.14 0.72
C ALA A 92 24.44 -4.49 1.60
N ARG A 93 23.41 -3.91 0.98
CA ARG A 93 22.24 -3.34 1.70
C ARG A 93 21.45 -4.40 2.46
N ILE A 94 21.23 -5.57 1.85
CA ILE A 94 20.56 -6.71 2.52
C ILE A 94 21.40 -7.21 3.69
N ALA A 95 22.72 -7.33 3.52
CA ALA A 95 23.63 -7.74 4.58
C ALA A 95 23.68 -6.71 5.73
N ALA A 96 23.69 -5.41 5.42
CA ALA A 96 23.63 -4.34 6.43
C ALA A 96 22.31 -4.37 7.20
N ARG A 97 21.19 -4.59 6.50
CA ARG A 97 19.87 -4.73 7.14
C ARG A 97 19.82 -5.97 8.05
N LYS A 98 20.37 -7.11 7.62
CA LYS A 98 20.48 -8.34 8.42
C LYS A 98 21.40 -8.17 9.64
N LYS A 99 22.50 -7.42 9.51
CA LYS A 99 23.37 -7.06 10.65
C LYS A 99 22.66 -6.15 11.64
N SER A 100 21.93 -5.15 11.14
CA SER A 100 21.16 -4.24 12.01
C SER A 100 20.00 -4.94 12.72
N SER A 101 19.33 -5.90 12.07
CA SER A 101 18.29 -6.71 12.71
C SER A 101 18.87 -7.65 13.75
N ALA A 102 19.99 -8.34 13.45
CA ALA A 102 20.69 -9.20 14.42
C ALA A 102 21.23 -8.40 15.62
N MET A 103 21.74 -7.19 15.40
CA MET A 103 22.19 -6.29 16.47
C MET A 103 21.02 -5.82 17.35
N ARG A 104 19.84 -5.60 16.74
CA ARG A 104 18.61 -5.25 17.46
C ARG A 104 18.05 -6.44 18.26
N GLU A 105 18.17 -7.67 17.76
CA GLU A 105 17.80 -8.89 18.46
C GLU A 105 18.68 -9.16 19.69
N LEU A 106 19.98 -8.88 19.62
CA LEU A 106 20.92 -9.00 20.74
C LEU A 106 20.67 -7.96 21.85
N VAL A 107 20.20 -6.77 21.50
CA VAL A 107 19.93 -5.67 22.44
C VAL A 107 18.56 -5.80 23.11
N ASN A 108 17.58 -6.48 22.50
CA ASN A 108 16.27 -6.67 23.13
C ASN A 108 15.58 -8.00 22.70
N PRO A 109 15.85 -9.12 23.42
CA PRO A 109 15.36 -10.45 23.04
C PRO A 109 13.85 -10.66 23.26
N LYS A 110 13.15 -9.77 23.99
CA LYS A 110 11.70 -9.88 24.26
C LYS A 110 10.80 -9.34 23.13
N ALA A 111 11.36 -8.70 22.10
CA ALA A 111 10.58 -8.07 21.03
C ALA A 111 10.27 -8.99 19.83
N VAL A 112 10.82 -10.21 19.79
CA VAL A 112 10.71 -11.12 18.62
C VAL A 112 9.54 -12.10 18.73
N SER A 113 9.06 -12.42 19.95
CA SER A 113 7.97 -13.39 20.15
C SER A 113 6.59 -12.91 19.70
N SER A 114 6.45 -11.65 19.27
CA SER A 114 5.17 -11.07 18.81
C SER A 114 5.10 -10.83 17.30
N ALA A 115 6.14 -11.19 16.53
CA ALA A 115 6.21 -10.88 15.10
C ALA A 115 6.24 -12.11 14.17
N THR A 116 6.30 -13.33 14.72
CA THR A 116 6.44 -14.58 13.94
C THR A 116 5.13 -15.34 13.69
N ASP A 117 3.97 -14.83 14.12
CA ASP A 117 2.70 -15.58 14.05
C ASP A 117 1.80 -15.28 12.83
N ASP A 118 2.13 -14.28 11.99
CA ASP A 118 1.22 -13.80 10.93
C ASP A 118 1.60 -14.20 9.48
N ARG A 119 2.48 -15.20 9.27
CA ARG A 119 2.90 -15.61 7.90
C ARG A 119 3.03 -17.12 7.67
N MET A 120 2.07 -17.89 8.17
CA MET A 120 1.81 -19.23 7.64
C MET A 120 0.31 -19.41 7.44
N ASP A 121 -0.23 -18.86 6.35
CA ASP A 121 -1.36 -19.46 5.64
C ASP A 121 -1.37 -18.94 4.19
N GLU A 122 -1.82 -19.81 3.28
CA GLU A 122 -1.87 -19.71 1.80
C GLU A 122 -0.65 -20.24 1.02
N ALA A 123 -0.67 -21.57 0.84
CA ALA A 123 -0.23 -22.28 -0.37
C ALA A 123 -1.49 -22.77 -1.12
#